data_AF-A0AAU1NVM7-F1
#
_entry.id   AF-A0AAU1NVM7-F1
#
_cell.length_a   1.000
_cell.length_b   1.000
_cell.length_c   1.000
_cell.angle_alpha   90.00
_cell.angle_beta   90.00
_cell.angle_gamma   90.00
#
_symmetry.space_group_name_H-M   'P 1'
#
loop_
_entity.id
_entity.type
_entity.pdbx_description
1 polymer ?
#
loop_
_entity_poly.entity_id
_entity_poly.type
_entity_poly.pdbx_seq_one_letter_code
_entity_poly.pdbx_strand_id
1 'polypeptide(L)'
;MGGKSEKKVPSPIWQELDALCKEVSKDIASVADALKAADKQMAGGKGEVWVGKNARAWGSDLHGANTDLSKQAHGFLADVQRQRAAHPKEVTEAEADTERRILAGRMG
;
A
#
# COMPACT_ATOMS: atom_id res chain seq x y z
N MET A 1 1.54 -24.65 42.10
CA MET A 1 1.09 -23.25 41.91
C MET A 1 0.61 -23.12 40.48
N GLY A 2 -0.67 -22.82 40.27
CA GLY A 2 -1.28 -22.79 38.93
C GLY A 2 -0.67 -21.68 38.08
N GLY A 3 -0.09 -22.05 36.94
CA GLY A 3 0.37 -21.09 35.94
C GLY A 3 -0.84 -20.32 35.42
N LYS A 4 -0.93 -19.02 35.73
CA LYS A 4 -1.88 -18.15 35.07
C LYS A 4 -1.51 -18.15 33.59
N SER A 5 -2.31 -18.81 32.77
CA SER A 5 -2.29 -18.63 31.32
C SER A 5 -2.40 -17.12 31.06
N GLU A 6 -1.32 -16.55 30.56
CA GLU A 6 -1.16 -15.13 30.32
C GLU A 6 -2.27 -14.66 29.37
N LYS A 7 -3.07 -13.68 29.81
CA LYS A 7 -4.23 -13.23 29.05
C LYS A 7 -3.75 -12.60 27.74
N LYS A 8 -4.14 -13.22 26.63
CA LYS A 8 -3.90 -12.69 25.29
C LYS A 8 -4.93 -11.59 24.98
N VAL A 9 -4.45 -10.51 24.39
CA VAL A 9 -5.24 -9.35 23.96
C VAL A 9 -4.91 -9.03 22.51
N PRO A 10 -5.82 -8.37 21.76
CA PRO A 10 -5.52 -7.96 20.39
C PRO A 10 -4.26 -7.08 20.30
N SER A 11 -3.41 -7.35 19.31
CA SER A 11 -2.20 -6.55 19.03
C SER A 11 -2.58 -5.18 18.46
N PRO A 12 -2.17 -4.07 19.10
CA PRO A 12 -2.29 -2.73 18.54
C PRO A 12 -1.64 -2.58 17.17
N ILE A 13 -0.42 -3.10 16.95
CA ILE A 13 0.26 -2.98 15.66
C ILE A 13 -0.51 -3.74 14.57
N TRP A 14 -0.98 -4.96 14.86
CA TRP A 14 -1.79 -5.71 13.90
C TRP A 14 -3.07 -4.95 13.52
N GLN A 15 -3.72 -4.29 14.48
CA GLN A 15 -4.91 -3.48 14.23
C GLN A 15 -4.62 -2.29 13.32
N GLU A 16 -3.51 -1.58 13.54
CA GLU A 16 -3.10 -0.47 12.65
C GLU A 16 -2.74 -0.96 11.25
N LEU A 17 -2.05 -2.10 11.13
CA LEU A 17 -1.76 -2.73 9.83
C LEU A 17 -3.04 -3.19 9.11
N ASP A 18 -4.05 -3.65 9.84
CA ASP A 18 -5.38 -3.99 9.31
C ASP A 18 -6.14 -2.76 8.83
N ALA A 19 -6.12 -1.67 9.60
CA ALA A 19 -6.70 -0.39 9.20
C ALA A 19 -6.02 0.16 7.94
N LEU A 20 -4.67 0.21 7.93
CA LEU A 20 -3.89 0.66 6.78
C LEU A 20 -4.15 -0.20 5.54
N CYS A 21 -4.22 -1.53 5.68
CA CYS A 21 -4.60 -2.42 4.57
C CYS A 21 -5.95 -2.04 3.97
N LYS A 22 -6.96 -1.76 4.80
CA LYS A 22 -8.32 -1.42 4.35
C LYS A 22 -8.36 -0.06 3.66
N GLU A 23 -7.64 0.92 4.17
CA GLU A 23 -7.56 2.26 3.56
C GLU A 23 -6.83 2.19 2.22
N VAL A 24 -5.63 1.63 2.20
CA VAL A 24 -4.84 1.50 0.98
C VAL A 24 -5.59 0.70 -0.09
N SER A 25 -6.26 -0.40 0.28
CA SER A 25 -7.02 -1.21 -0.68
C SER A 25 -8.18 -0.44 -1.34
N LYS A 26 -8.75 0.57 -0.68
CA LYS A 26 -9.81 1.41 -1.27
C LYS A 26 -9.25 2.34 -2.34
N ASP A 27 -8.08 2.91 -2.09
CA ASP A 27 -7.53 3.99 -2.91
C ASP A 27 -6.54 3.48 -3.98
N ILE A 28 -6.03 2.25 -3.84
CA ILE A 28 -4.97 1.73 -4.72
C ILE A 28 -5.35 1.70 -6.18
N ALA A 29 -6.62 1.40 -6.50
CA ALA A 29 -7.10 1.37 -7.87
C ALA A 29 -7.05 2.76 -8.50
N SER A 30 -7.46 3.79 -7.76
CA SER A 30 -7.42 5.19 -8.20
C SER A 30 -5.99 5.67 -8.45
N VAL A 31 -5.05 5.28 -7.58
CA VAL A 31 -3.63 5.63 -7.74
C VAL A 31 -3.02 4.87 -8.93
N ALA A 32 -3.24 3.56 -9.01
CA ALA A 32 -2.68 2.71 -10.07
C ALA A 32 -3.20 3.09 -11.48
N ASP A 33 -4.43 3.59 -11.57
CA ASP A 33 -5.05 3.98 -12.84
C ASP A 33 -4.97 5.50 -13.11
N ALA A 34 -4.28 6.30 -12.26
CA ALA A 34 -4.27 7.77 -12.36
C ALA A 34 -3.81 8.30 -13.73
N LEU A 35 -2.87 7.60 -14.38
CA LEU A 35 -2.32 7.99 -15.68
C LEU A 35 -2.96 7.25 -16.86
N LYS A 36 -3.81 6.25 -16.60
CA LYS A 36 -4.34 5.32 -17.61
C LYS A 36 -5.20 6.00 -18.67
N ALA A 37 -5.99 6.99 -18.27
CA ALA A 37 -6.82 7.74 -19.21
C ALA A 37 -5.97 8.54 -20.20
N ALA A 38 -4.94 9.24 -19.70
CA ALA A 38 -4.02 10.01 -20.52
C ALA A 38 -3.17 9.10 -21.43
N ASP A 39 -2.71 7.95 -20.92
CA ASP A 39 -1.96 6.95 -21.69
C ASP A 39 -2.78 6.46 -22.89
N LYS A 40 -4.05 6.11 -22.66
CA LYS A 40 -4.98 5.71 -23.72
C LYS A 40 -5.24 6.82 -24.75
N GLN A 41 -5.42 8.07 -24.31
CA GLN A 41 -5.69 9.18 -25.21
C GLN A 41 -4.50 9.52 -26.13
N MET A 42 -3.26 9.36 -25.64
CA MET A 42 -2.09 9.55 -26.50
C MET A 42 -1.90 8.41 -27.50
N ALA A 43 -2.38 7.20 -27.20
CA ALA A 43 -2.31 6.02 -28.08
C ALA A 43 -0.91 5.82 -28.69
N GLY A 44 0.15 6.04 -27.90
CA GLY A 44 1.54 5.96 -28.36
C GLY A 44 1.89 6.99 -29.46
N GLY A 45 1.30 8.18 -29.42
CA GLY A 45 1.49 9.23 -30.45
C GLY A 45 0.80 8.91 -31.78
N LYS A 46 -0.25 8.08 -31.75
CA LYS A 46 -1.14 7.75 -32.87
C LYS A 46 -2.60 8.14 -32.59
N GLY A 47 -2.84 8.91 -31.53
CA GLY A 47 -4.18 9.41 -31.21
C GLY A 47 -4.65 10.46 -32.21
N GLU A 48 -5.92 10.85 -32.11
CA GLU A 48 -6.51 11.84 -33.03
C GLU A 48 -5.91 13.24 -32.87
N VAL A 49 -5.46 13.58 -31.67
CA VAL A 49 -4.94 14.92 -31.32
C VAL A 49 -3.41 14.94 -31.21
N TRP A 50 -2.79 13.85 -30.75
CA TRP A 50 -1.35 13.78 -30.46
C TRP A 50 -0.65 12.85 -31.46
N VAL A 51 -0.04 13.45 -32.50
CA VAL A 51 0.64 12.72 -33.59
C VAL A 51 2.07 13.20 -33.81
N GLY A 52 2.89 12.32 -34.40
CA GLY A 52 4.27 12.63 -34.81
C GLY A 52 5.33 12.12 -33.81
N LYS A 53 6.61 12.41 -34.11
CA LYS A 53 7.75 11.82 -33.39
C LYS A 53 7.78 12.21 -31.90
N ASN A 54 7.49 13.46 -31.57
CA ASN A 54 7.46 13.92 -30.18
C ASN A 54 6.29 13.31 -29.41
N ALA A 55 5.11 13.23 -30.02
CA ALA A 55 3.94 12.59 -29.41
C ALA A 55 4.18 11.10 -29.12
N ARG A 56 4.94 10.39 -29.98
CA ARG A 56 5.33 8.99 -29.74
C ARG A 56 6.26 8.86 -28.53
N ALA A 57 7.24 9.76 -28.39
CA ALA A 57 8.14 9.77 -27.24
C ALA A 57 7.35 10.00 -25.95
N TRP A 58 6.49 11.03 -25.90
CA TRP A 58 5.63 11.29 -24.74
C TRP A 58 4.68 10.13 -24.44
N GLY A 59 4.11 9.50 -25.47
CA GLY A 59 3.28 8.32 -25.30
C GLY A 59 4.05 7.17 -24.64
N SER A 60 5.31 6.94 -25.04
CA SER A 60 6.17 5.94 -24.40
C SER A 60 6.49 6.28 -22.94
N ASP A 61 6.84 7.54 -22.67
CA ASP A 61 7.18 8.00 -21.32
C ASP A 61 5.97 7.89 -20.38
N LEU A 62 4.79 8.31 -20.84
CA LEU A 62 3.56 8.23 -20.07
C LEU A 62 3.15 6.76 -19.82
N HIS A 63 3.30 5.90 -20.82
CA HIS A 63 3.03 4.48 -20.66
C HIS A 63 3.95 3.84 -19.61
N GLY A 64 5.24 4.20 -19.64
CA GLY A 64 6.21 3.80 -18.63
C GLY A 64 5.80 4.25 -17.23
N ALA A 65 5.51 5.55 -17.07
CA ALA A 65 5.09 6.13 -15.80
C ALA A 65 3.79 5.50 -15.26
N ASN A 66 2.80 5.24 -16.12
CA ASN A 66 1.57 4.56 -15.75
C ASN A 66 1.83 3.13 -15.26
N THR A 67 2.70 2.40 -15.95
CA THR A 67 3.09 1.04 -15.57
C THR A 67 3.84 1.02 -14.24
N ASP A 68 4.77 1.94 -14.04
CA ASP A 68 5.57 2.01 -12.82
C ASP A 68 4.74 2.44 -11.62
N LEU A 69 3.85 3.42 -11.79
CA LEU A 69 2.92 3.84 -10.73
C LEU A 69 2.01 2.68 -10.31
N SER A 70 1.44 1.96 -11.27
CA SER A 70 0.61 0.78 -10.97
C SER A 70 1.40 -0.29 -10.22
N LYS A 71 2.63 -0.62 -10.66
CA LYS A 71 3.50 -1.59 -9.98
C LYS A 71 3.84 -1.15 -8.55
N GLN A 72 4.25 0.10 -8.36
CA GLN A 72 4.63 0.62 -7.05
C GLN A 72 3.43 0.64 -6.09
N ALA A 73 2.26 1.06 -6.58
CA ALA A 73 1.02 1.07 -5.82
C ALA A 73 0.65 -0.36 -5.34
N HIS A 74 0.59 -1.32 -6.27
CA HIS A 74 0.29 -2.71 -5.90
C HIS A 74 1.38 -3.36 -5.05
N GLY A 75 2.65 -3.03 -5.28
CA GLY A 75 3.78 -3.48 -4.47
C GLY A 75 3.68 -3.01 -3.02
N PHE A 76 3.35 -1.74 -2.81
CA PHE A 76 3.14 -1.19 -1.47
C PHE A 76 1.99 -1.91 -0.74
N LEU A 77 0.85 -2.12 -1.39
CA LEU A 77 -0.26 -2.87 -0.79
C LEU A 77 0.16 -4.30 -0.42
N ALA A 78 0.89 -4.99 -1.29
CA ALA A 78 1.39 -6.33 -1.03
C ALA A 78 2.36 -6.36 0.17
N ASP A 79 3.19 -5.33 0.33
CA ASP A 79 4.11 -5.18 1.46
C ASP A 79 3.36 -4.99 2.78
N VAL A 80 2.34 -4.13 2.82
CA VAL A 80 1.52 -3.94 4.03
C VAL A 80 0.77 -5.23 4.38
N GLN A 81 0.19 -5.90 3.39
CA GLN A 81 -0.49 -7.18 3.59
C GLN A 81 0.45 -8.27 4.13
N ARG A 82 1.69 -8.32 3.61
CA ARG A 82 2.72 -9.25 4.11
C ARG A 82 3.09 -8.95 5.56
N GLN A 83 3.30 -7.68 5.91
CA GLN A 83 3.61 -7.28 7.30
C GLN A 83 2.45 -7.64 8.24
N ARG A 84 1.21 -7.34 7.85
CA ARG A 84 0.01 -7.71 8.63
C ARG A 84 -0.11 -9.21 8.83
N ALA A 85 0.19 -10.02 7.80
CA ALA A 85 0.13 -11.47 7.88
C ALA A 85 1.24 -12.07 8.77
N ALA A 86 2.42 -11.42 8.80
CA ALA A 86 3.53 -11.83 9.64
C ALA A 86 3.36 -11.42 11.11
N HIS A 87 2.52 -10.41 11.40
CA HIS A 87 2.31 -9.94 12.77
C HIS A 87 1.27 -10.78 13.52
N PRO A 88 1.54 -11.19 14.78
CA PRO A 88 0.54 -11.85 15.61
C PRO A 88 -0.72 -10.99 15.79
N LYS A 89 -1.90 -11.62 15.68
CA LYS A 89 -3.20 -10.96 15.93
C LYS A 89 -3.44 -10.67 17.40
N GLU A 90 -2.90 -11.53 18.26
CA GLU A 90 -3.05 -11.46 19.70
C GLU A 90 -1.68 -11.61 20.36
N VAL A 91 -1.43 -10.76 21.35
CA VAL A 91 -0.18 -10.67 22.12
C VAL A 91 -0.52 -10.63 23.61
N THR A 92 0.48 -10.73 24.47
CA THR A 92 0.28 -10.54 25.91
C THR A 92 -0.07 -9.08 26.23
N GLU A 93 -0.66 -8.82 27.39
CA GLU A 93 -0.93 -7.43 27.83
C GLU A 93 0.35 -6.57 27.92
N ALA A 94 1.49 -7.16 28.29
CA ALA A 94 2.79 -6.47 28.34
C ALA A 94 3.33 -6.11 26.96
N GLU A 95 3.22 -7.02 25.98
CA GLU A 95 3.56 -6.75 24.58
C GLU A 95 2.65 -5.67 24.00
N ALA A 96 1.33 -5.75 24.26
CA ALA A 96 0.39 -4.72 23.79
C ALA A 96 0.69 -3.33 24.35
N ASP A 97 1.15 -3.21 25.61
CA ASP A 97 1.57 -1.91 26.15
C ASP A 97 2.83 -1.38 25.44
N THR A 98 3.80 -2.26 25.18
CA THR A 98 5.00 -1.94 24.39
C THR A 98 4.63 -1.44 23.00
N GLU A 99 3.75 -2.16 22.29
CA GLU A 99 3.26 -1.80 20.97
C GLU A 99 2.57 -0.41 20.96
N ARG A 100 1.74 -0.11 21.96
CA ARG A 100 1.11 1.23 22.08
C ARG A 100 2.16 2.33 22.26
N ARG A 101 3.24 2.08 23.00
CA ARG A 101 4.33 3.07 23.17
C ARG A 101 5.09 3.29 21.86
N ILE A 102 5.31 2.23 21.08
CA ILE A 102 5.90 2.32 19.73
C ILE A 102 5.01 3.18 18.83
N LEU A 103 3.72 2.88 18.76
CA LEU A 103 2.76 3.64 17.94
C LEU A 103 2.63 5.11 18.36
N ALA A 104 2.76 5.39 19.66
CA ALA A 104 2.75 6.77 20.18
C ALA A 104 4.06 7.53 19.95
N GLY A 105 5.07 6.92 19.29
CA GLY A 105 6.39 7.52 19.09
C GLY A 105 7.18 7.71 20.39
N ARG A 106 6.86 6.96 21.45
CA ARG A 106 7.45 7.10 22.79
C ARG A 106 8.63 6.14 23.06
N MET A 107 9.04 5.38 22.06
CA MET A 107 10.32 4.67 22.03
C MET A 107 11.00 4.99 20.69
N GLY A 108 11.84 6.02 20.73
CA GLY A 108 12.80 6.40 19.70
C GLY A 108 14.12 6.77 20.36
#